data_AF-C7M5V7-F1
#
_entry.id   AF-C7M5V7-F1
#
_cell.length_a   1.000
_cell.length_b   1.000
_cell.length_c   1.000
_cell.angle_alpha   90.00
_cell.angle_beta   90.00
_cell.angle_gamma   90.00
#
_symmetry.space_group_name_H-M   'P 1'
#
loop_
_entity.id
_entity.type
_entity.pdbx_description
1 polymer ?
#
loop_
_entity_poly.entity_id
_entity_poly.type
_entity_poly.pdbx_seq_one_letter_code
_entity_poly.pdbx_strand_id
1 'polypeptide(L)'
;MKKNIAIIMGGYSNEAPVSLKSAAVVAKNLNQDKYVPYPVRIDRDKWVYVDTQNNEHPIDKNDFSVTVNGRKITFDAVFNAIHGTPGEDGYLQAYFNLIGLPLTGCSMYASALTFNKRDMLSVLKPFGILSAPSYYLNKGEDYNTADIVAKVGLPCFVKANKSGSSFGVYKVYEEAQLPMYIDKAFEVDDEILIETFLKGTEISIGVINYRGKIKVLPMTEIVSENDFFDYDAKYNGKSQEITPARLSAEMTAKINALAERVYRLLKMEGFSRSEFIIVGDTPYLLEMNTTPGLSEASLLPQQAKVAGISLEELFESEIERVLNH
;
A
#
# COMPACT_ATOMS: atom_id res chain seq x y z
N MET A 1 7.08 -26.89 -17.46
CA MET A 1 8.05 -25.81 -17.79
C MET A 1 7.95 -24.77 -16.69
N LYS A 2 9.07 -24.15 -16.31
CA LYS A 2 9.05 -23.05 -15.34
C LYS A 2 8.34 -21.84 -15.96
N LYS A 3 7.66 -21.06 -15.13
CA LYS A 3 6.93 -19.86 -15.51
C LYS A 3 7.83 -18.63 -15.36
N ASN A 4 7.88 -17.78 -16.38
CA ASN A 4 8.68 -16.56 -16.35
C ASN A 4 7.88 -15.46 -15.65
N ILE A 5 8.39 -14.95 -14.52
CA ILE A 5 7.68 -13.95 -13.71
C ILE A 5 8.47 -12.65 -13.75
N ALA A 6 7.90 -11.61 -14.35
CA ALA A 6 8.49 -10.27 -14.27
C ALA A 6 8.17 -9.64 -12.91
N ILE A 7 9.19 -9.31 -12.12
CA ILE A 7 9.01 -8.64 -10.83
C ILE A 7 9.27 -7.16 -11.05
N ILE A 8 8.21 -6.36 -11.14
CA ILE A 8 8.34 -4.93 -11.39
C ILE A 8 8.73 -4.18 -10.11
N MET A 9 9.67 -3.25 -10.25
CA MET A 9 10.28 -2.52 -9.15
C MET A 9 10.68 -1.10 -9.55
N GLY A 10 10.97 -0.24 -8.57
CA GLY A 10 11.28 1.17 -8.78
C GLY A 10 10.03 2.01 -8.53
N GLY A 11 9.57 2.74 -9.53
CA GLY A 11 8.41 3.62 -9.45
C GLY A 11 8.80 5.10 -9.52
N TYR A 12 7.78 5.95 -9.51
CA TYR A 12 7.91 7.38 -9.75
C TYR A 12 7.90 8.20 -8.45
N SER A 13 7.78 7.53 -7.31
CA SER A 13 7.67 8.11 -5.97
C SER A 13 8.99 8.02 -5.20
N ASN A 14 9.03 8.68 -4.05
CA ASN A 14 10.14 8.57 -3.09
C ASN A 14 10.22 7.18 -2.43
N GLU A 15 9.29 6.27 -2.74
CA GLU A 15 9.24 4.91 -2.19
C GLU A 15 10.01 3.90 -3.05
N ALA A 16 10.62 4.35 -4.17
CA ALA A 16 11.42 3.50 -5.04
C ALA A 16 12.51 2.68 -4.31
N PRO A 17 13.25 3.20 -3.31
CA PRO A 17 14.21 2.39 -2.55
C PRO A 17 13.56 1.24 -1.76
N VAL A 18 12.32 1.44 -1.28
CA VAL A 18 11.55 0.38 -0.60
C VAL A 18 11.10 -0.66 -1.62
N SER A 19 10.68 -0.23 -2.81
CA SER A 19 10.26 -1.11 -3.90
C SER A 19 11.38 -2.06 -4.35
N LEU A 20 12.60 -1.54 -4.52
CA LEU A 20 13.78 -2.34 -4.89
C LEU A 20 14.07 -3.43 -3.84
N LYS A 21 13.94 -3.11 -2.54
CA LYS A 21 14.12 -4.08 -1.45
C LYS A 21 13.01 -5.14 -1.46
N SER A 22 11.75 -4.72 -1.63
CA SER A 22 10.60 -5.63 -1.76
C SER A 22 10.80 -6.62 -2.91
N ALA A 23 11.18 -6.14 -4.10
CA ALA A 23 11.42 -6.97 -5.27
C ALA A 23 12.56 -7.98 -5.08
N ALA A 24 13.66 -7.58 -4.42
CA ALA A 24 14.75 -8.50 -4.11
C ALA A 24 14.31 -9.62 -3.16
N VAL A 25 13.48 -9.31 -2.16
CA VAL A 25 12.92 -10.32 -1.23
C VAL A 25 11.96 -11.26 -1.96
N VAL A 26 11.11 -10.74 -2.85
CA VAL A 26 10.25 -11.58 -3.70
C VAL A 26 11.09 -12.53 -4.53
N ALA A 27 12.04 -12.01 -5.32
CA ALA A 27 12.89 -12.82 -6.20
C ALA A 27 13.64 -13.93 -5.46
N LYS A 28 14.13 -13.64 -4.25
CA LYS A 28 14.84 -14.60 -3.39
C LYS A 28 13.94 -15.73 -2.87
N ASN A 29 12.67 -15.45 -2.60
CA ASN A 29 11.74 -16.38 -1.96
C ASN A 29 10.81 -17.09 -2.94
N LEU A 30 10.86 -16.79 -4.25
CA LEU A 30 10.11 -17.58 -5.23
C LEU A 30 10.73 -18.97 -5.38
N ASN A 31 9.86 -19.99 -5.46
CA ASN A 31 10.25 -21.37 -5.71
C ASN A 31 10.90 -21.50 -7.10
N GLN A 32 12.21 -21.69 -7.11
CA GLN A 32 13.00 -21.72 -8.33
C GLN A 32 12.71 -22.95 -9.20
N ASP A 33 12.06 -23.99 -8.68
CA ASP A 33 11.65 -25.16 -9.48
C ASP A 33 10.38 -24.88 -10.30
N LYS A 34 9.57 -23.90 -9.88
CA LYS A 34 8.34 -23.49 -10.58
C LYS A 34 8.50 -22.21 -11.39
N TYR A 35 9.27 -21.25 -10.89
CA TYR A 35 9.33 -19.88 -11.43
C TYR A 35 10.75 -19.48 -11.82
N VAL A 36 10.86 -18.60 -12.83
CA VAL A 36 12.08 -17.87 -13.17
C VAL A 36 11.81 -16.38 -12.93
N PRO A 37 12.42 -15.76 -11.91
CA PRO A 37 12.22 -14.34 -11.63
C PRO A 37 13.03 -13.44 -12.58
N TYR A 38 12.39 -12.40 -13.10
CA TYR A 38 13.00 -11.36 -13.93
C TYR A 38 12.78 -9.99 -13.29
N PRO A 39 13.78 -9.40 -12.61
CA PRO A 39 13.65 -8.06 -12.05
C PRO A 39 13.51 -7.00 -13.16
N VAL A 40 12.38 -6.30 -13.21
CA VAL A 40 12.10 -5.26 -14.21
C VAL A 40 11.96 -3.91 -13.52
N ARG A 41 12.91 -3.02 -13.78
CA ARG A 41 12.90 -1.65 -13.24
C ARG A 41 12.04 -0.75 -14.12
N ILE A 42 11.05 -0.12 -13.51
CA ILE A 42 10.15 0.85 -14.13
C ILE A 42 10.36 2.21 -13.47
N ASP A 43 10.98 3.11 -14.22
CA ASP A 43 11.11 4.53 -13.89
C ASP A 43 10.42 5.38 -14.98
N ARG A 44 10.34 6.70 -14.78
CA ARG A 44 9.65 7.61 -15.71
C ARG A 44 10.27 7.59 -17.12
N ASP A 45 11.58 7.50 -17.16
CA ASP A 45 12.42 7.59 -18.36
C ASP A 45 12.85 6.23 -18.92
N LYS A 46 12.78 5.16 -18.11
CA LYS A 46 13.28 3.83 -18.53
C LYS A 46 12.51 2.66 -17.95
N TRP A 47 12.30 1.66 -18.79
CA TRP A 47 11.68 0.38 -18.45
C TRP A 47 12.64 -0.72 -18.90
N VAL A 48 13.32 -1.36 -17.96
CA VAL A 48 14.44 -2.26 -18.25
C VAL A 48 14.41 -3.52 -17.39
N TYR A 49 14.66 -4.67 -17.99
CA TYR A 49 15.06 -5.86 -17.26
C TYR A 49 16.52 -5.71 -16.81
N VAL A 50 16.78 -5.97 -15.54
CA VAL A 50 18.13 -5.94 -14.96
C VAL A 50 18.61 -7.38 -14.79
N ASP A 51 19.62 -7.78 -15.56
CA ASP A 51 20.17 -9.13 -15.50
C ASP A 51 21.09 -9.36 -14.29
N THR A 52 21.55 -10.60 -14.10
CA THR A 52 22.41 -10.98 -12.96
C THR A 52 23.79 -10.30 -12.95
N GLN A 53 24.19 -9.66 -14.05
CA GLN A 53 25.42 -8.89 -14.18
C GLN A 53 25.15 -7.37 -14.07
N ASN A 54 23.93 -6.98 -13.72
CA ASN A 54 23.43 -5.60 -13.71
C ASN A 54 23.41 -4.91 -15.08
N ASN A 55 23.39 -5.66 -16.19
CA ASN A 55 23.13 -5.03 -17.49
C ASN A 55 21.63 -4.72 -17.62
N GLU A 56 21.34 -3.56 -18.22
CA GLU A 56 19.97 -3.12 -18.49
C GLU A 56 19.56 -3.51 -19.91
N HIS A 57 18.44 -4.21 -20.03
CA HIS A 57 17.85 -4.60 -21.32
C HIS A 57 16.47 -3.95 -21.47
N PRO A 58 16.20 -3.19 -22.54
CA PRO A 58 14.95 -2.45 -22.67
C PRO A 58 13.75 -3.39 -22.79
N ILE A 59 12.68 -3.06 -22.07
CA ILE A 59 11.37 -3.70 -22.22
C ILE A 59 10.65 -3.15 -23.44
N ASP A 60 10.14 -4.04 -24.29
CA ASP A 60 9.17 -3.68 -25.32
C ASP A 60 7.81 -3.45 -24.66
N LYS A 61 7.34 -2.19 -24.65
CA LYS A 61 6.08 -1.83 -23.99
C LYS A 61 4.83 -2.30 -24.74
N ASN A 62 4.95 -2.82 -25.96
CA ASN A 62 3.78 -3.31 -26.71
C ASN A 62 3.26 -4.65 -26.17
N ASP A 63 4.16 -5.52 -25.71
CA ASP A 63 3.83 -6.85 -25.19
C ASP A 63 4.56 -7.20 -23.89
N PHE A 64 5.23 -6.22 -23.30
CA PHE A 64 6.04 -6.31 -22.09
C PHE A 64 7.14 -7.38 -22.14
N SER A 65 7.67 -7.69 -23.32
CA SER A 65 8.77 -8.64 -23.49
C SER A 65 10.16 -7.98 -23.41
N VAL A 66 11.21 -8.80 -23.34
CA VAL A 66 12.61 -8.35 -23.42
C VAL A 66 13.39 -9.20 -24.41
N THR A 67 14.32 -8.59 -25.15
CA THR A 67 15.26 -9.33 -26.00
C THR A 67 16.66 -9.30 -25.39
N VAL A 68 17.18 -10.48 -25.03
CA VAL A 68 18.52 -10.64 -24.46
C VAL A 68 19.33 -11.53 -25.39
N ASN A 69 20.48 -11.04 -25.88
CA ASN A 69 21.34 -11.78 -26.82
C ASN A 69 20.58 -12.35 -28.03
N GLY A 70 19.67 -11.55 -28.61
CA GLY A 70 18.86 -11.94 -29.76
C GLY A 70 17.72 -12.92 -29.48
N ARG A 71 17.47 -13.29 -28.20
CA ARG A 71 16.36 -14.14 -27.80
C ARG A 71 15.28 -13.32 -27.11
N LYS A 72 14.06 -13.40 -27.63
CA LYS A 72 12.87 -12.80 -27.03
C LYS A 72 12.40 -13.64 -25.85
N ILE A 73 12.23 -13.01 -24.70
CA ILE A 73 11.71 -13.58 -23.47
C ILE A 73 10.36 -12.91 -23.21
N THR A 74 9.31 -13.74 -23.11
CA THR A 74 7.98 -13.32 -22.69
C THR A 74 7.73 -13.78 -21.25
N PHE A 75 6.81 -13.10 -20.57
CA PHE A 75 6.43 -13.38 -19.20
C PHE A 75 5.07 -14.05 -19.14
N ASP A 76 4.90 -14.98 -18.20
CA ASP A 76 3.61 -15.62 -17.91
C ASP A 76 2.75 -14.76 -16.98
N ALA A 77 3.38 -14.02 -16.06
CA ALA A 77 2.73 -13.07 -15.16
C ALA A 77 3.72 -12.00 -14.69
N VAL A 78 3.17 -10.94 -14.10
CA VAL A 78 3.90 -9.83 -13.50
C VAL A 78 3.60 -9.78 -12.01
N PHE A 79 4.66 -9.76 -11.20
CA PHE A 79 4.58 -9.53 -9.77
C PHE A 79 4.82 -8.04 -9.48
N ASN A 80 3.81 -7.35 -8.95
CA ASN A 80 3.91 -5.95 -8.55
C ASN A 80 4.62 -5.77 -7.20
N ALA A 81 5.81 -5.17 -7.22
CA ALA A 81 6.51 -4.73 -6.02
C ALA A 81 6.77 -3.21 -6.02
N ILE A 82 6.06 -2.44 -6.84
CA ILE A 82 6.14 -0.98 -6.88
C ILE A 82 5.19 -0.38 -5.84
N HIS A 83 5.75 0.46 -4.96
CA HIS A 83 5.01 1.24 -3.97
C HIS A 83 4.70 2.63 -4.52
N GLY A 84 3.52 3.16 -4.21
CA GLY A 84 3.00 4.40 -4.76
C GLY A 84 2.82 4.34 -6.27
N THR A 85 2.97 5.48 -6.94
CA THR A 85 2.81 5.61 -8.39
C THR A 85 3.98 4.97 -9.15
N PRO A 86 3.76 4.17 -10.22
CA PRO A 86 2.47 3.78 -10.81
C PRO A 86 1.95 2.39 -10.39
N GLY A 87 2.42 1.87 -9.26
CA GLY A 87 2.12 0.52 -8.78
C GLY A 87 0.83 0.40 -7.96
N GLU A 88 0.39 1.47 -7.29
CA GLU A 88 -0.77 1.45 -6.40
C GLU A 88 -1.93 2.35 -6.87
N ASP A 89 -1.73 3.15 -7.90
CA ASP A 89 -2.69 4.16 -8.40
C ASP A 89 -3.54 3.69 -9.59
N GLY A 90 -3.36 2.45 -10.04
CA GLY A 90 -4.14 1.83 -11.10
C GLY A 90 -3.54 1.95 -12.51
N TYR A 91 -2.47 2.73 -12.72
CA TYR A 91 -1.90 2.90 -14.07
C TYR A 91 -1.31 1.60 -14.62
N LEU A 92 -0.50 0.89 -13.82
CA LEU A 92 0.08 -0.38 -14.27
C LEU A 92 -0.98 -1.47 -14.38
N GLN A 93 -1.94 -1.52 -13.47
CA GLN A 93 -3.08 -2.43 -13.54
C GLN A 93 -3.85 -2.24 -14.87
N ALA A 94 -4.09 -0.99 -15.28
CA ALA A 94 -4.73 -0.69 -16.56
C ALA A 94 -3.87 -1.17 -17.75
N TYR A 95 -2.58 -0.84 -17.73
CA TYR A 95 -1.64 -1.21 -18.79
C TYR A 95 -1.58 -2.73 -18.99
N PHE A 96 -1.39 -3.50 -17.92
CA PHE A 96 -1.28 -4.96 -17.98
C PHE A 96 -2.59 -5.63 -18.40
N ASN A 97 -3.74 -5.09 -17.96
CA ASN A 97 -5.04 -5.54 -18.45
C ASN A 97 -5.21 -5.32 -19.96
N LEU A 98 -4.74 -4.20 -20.51
CA LEU A 98 -4.88 -3.89 -21.94
C LEU A 98 -4.04 -4.80 -22.84
N ILE A 99 -2.86 -5.21 -22.38
CA ILE A 99 -1.99 -6.13 -23.14
C ILE A 99 -2.27 -7.61 -22.82
N GLY A 100 -3.20 -7.90 -21.91
CA GLY A 100 -3.59 -9.26 -21.54
C GLY A 100 -2.54 -10.03 -20.75
N LEU A 101 -1.68 -9.35 -19.99
CA LEU A 101 -0.65 -9.97 -19.17
C LEU A 101 -1.08 -9.94 -17.69
N PRO A 102 -1.22 -11.09 -17.00
CA PRO A 102 -1.69 -11.11 -15.62
C PRO A 102 -0.74 -10.37 -14.66
N LEU A 103 -1.29 -9.56 -13.76
CA LEU A 103 -0.57 -8.76 -12.77
C LEU A 103 -1.06 -9.07 -11.35
N THR A 104 -0.14 -9.30 -10.42
CA THR A 104 -0.47 -9.44 -8.99
C THR A 104 -0.97 -8.15 -8.35
N GLY A 105 -1.70 -8.28 -7.24
CA GLY A 105 -2.39 -7.19 -6.56
C GLY A 105 -3.85 -7.08 -6.99
N CYS A 106 -4.45 -5.92 -6.73
CA CYS A 106 -5.87 -5.71 -7.00
C CYS A 106 -6.13 -5.08 -8.38
N SER A 107 -7.41 -4.98 -8.74
CA SER A 107 -7.85 -4.38 -10.01
C SER A 107 -7.49 -2.89 -10.12
N MET A 108 -7.48 -2.36 -11.35
CA MET A 108 -7.24 -0.93 -11.62
C MET A 108 -8.13 -0.01 -10.77
N TYR A 109 -9.43 -0.28 -10.73
CA TYR A 109 -10.36 0.57 -9.99
C TYR A 109 -10.14 0.50 -8.49
N ALA A 110 -9.88 -0.71 -7.97
CA ALA A 110 -9.58 -0.90 -6.56
C ALA A 110 -8.32 -0.13 -6.16
N SER A 111 -7.22 -0.30 -6.90
CA SER A 111 -5.97 0.44 -6.72
C SER A 111 -6.19 1.95 -6.73
N ALA A 112 -6.78 2.49 -7.80
CA ALA A 112 -7.04 3.92 -7.94
C ALA A 112 -7.89 4.48 -6.78
N LEU A 113 -8.94 3.75 -6.39
CA LEU A 113 -9.83 4.16 -5.30
C LEU A 113 -9.11 4.16 -3.96
N THR A 114 -8.36 3.10 -3.62
CA THR A 114 -7.68 2.99 -2.32
C THR A 114 -6.48 3.92 -2.19
N PHE A 115 -5.80 4.21 -3.30
CA PHE A 115 -4.68 5.15 -3.29
C PHE A 115 -5.15 6.59 -3.01
N ASN A 116 -6.39 6.90 -3.36
CA ASN A 116 -7.04 8.15 -3.02
C ASN A 116 -7.80 8.03 -1.68
N LYS A 117 -7.19 8.51 -0.58
CA LYS A 117 -7.73 8.38 0.79
C LYS A 117 -9.13 8.95 0.92
N ARG A 118 -9.36 10.20 0.48
CA ARG A 118 -10.65 10.88 0.64
C ARG A 118 -11.76 10.15 -0.15
N ASP A 119 -11.45 9.63 -1.33
CA ASP A 119 -12.44 8.95 -2.19
C ASP A 119 -12.78 7.58 -1.60
N MET A 120 -11.77 6.80 -1.18
CA MET A 120 -11.98 5.53 -0.49
C MET A 120 -12.85 5.71 0.76
N LEU A 121 -12.51 6.65 1.64
CA LEU A 121 -13.27 6.89 2.87
C LEU A 121 -14.71 7.37 2.55
N SER A 122 -14.87 8.21 1.53
CA SER A 122 -16.19 8.68 1.08
C SER A 122 -17.06 7.54 0.54
N VAL A 123 -16.49 6.61 -0.23
CA VAL A 123 -17.19 5.42 -0.75
C VAL A 123 -17.59 4.47 0.37
N LEU A 124 -16.77 4.33 1.41
CA LEU A 124 -17.02 3.40 2.51
C LEU A 124 -17.99 3.94 3.58
N LYS A 125 -18.13 5.27 3.70
CA LYS A 125 -18.98 5.93 4.69
C LYS A 125 -20.46 5.50 4.66
N PRO A 126 -21.16 5.40 3.50
CA PRO A 126 -22.54 4.91 3.45
C PRO A 126 -22.71 3.47 3.95
N PHE A 127 -21.63 2.68 3.97
CA PHE A 127 -21.63 1.33 4.54
C PHE A 127 -21.37 1.34 6.05
N GLY A 128 -21.30 2.50 6.69
CA GLY A 128 -21.06 2.62 8.13
C GLY A 128 -19.63 2.28 8.53
N ILE A 129 -18.67 2.35 7.61
CA ILE A 129 -17.25 2.31 7.95
C ILE A 129 -16.88 3.71 8.49
N LEU A 130 -16.40 3.74 9.72
CA LEU A 130 -16.06 4.99 10.40
C LEU A 130 -14.66 5.45 9.97
N SER A 131 -14.53 6.75 9.78
CA SER A 131 -13.27 7.47 9.56
C SER A 131 -13.25 8.72 10.43
N ALA A 132 -12.08 9.36 10.59
CA ALA A 132 -12.02 10.65 11.25
C ALA A 132 -12.93 11.66 10.53
N PRO A 133 -13.53 12.63 11.25
CA PRO A 133 -14.07 13.82 10.61
C PRO A 133 -12.99 14.51 9.79
N SER A 134 -13.30 14.79 8.52
CA SER A 134 -12.35 15.39 7.57
C SER A 134 -12.90 16.69 6.98
N TYR A 135 -11.98 17.58 6.63
CA TYR A 135 -12.15 18.73 5.74
C TYR A 135 -11.30 18.48 4.50
N TYR A 136 -11.89 18.61 3.30
CA TYR A 136 -11.19 18.38 2.03
C TYR A 136 -10.84 19.70 1.38
N LEU A 137 -9.67 19.79 0.76
CA LEU A 137 -9.23 20.99 0.06
C LEU A 137 -8.44 20.61 -1.20
N ASN A 138 -8.79 21.22 -2.32
CA ASN A 138 -8.00 21.12 -3.55
C ASN A 138 -7.08 22.34 -3.71
N LYS A 139 -5.96 22.14 -4.40
CA LYS A 139 -4.99 23.20 -4.66
C LYS A 139 -5.63 24.35 -5.44
N GLY A 140 -5.54 25.55 -4.88
CA GLY A 140 -6.12 26.76 -5.47
C GLY A 140 -7.56 27.06 -5.03
N GLU A 141 -8.18 26.22 -4.20
CA GLU A 141 -9.43 26.58 -3.53
C GLU A 141 -9.18 27.52 -2.35
N ASP A 142 -10.06 28.50 -2.18
CA ASP A 142 -10.06 29.35 -0.99
C ASP A 142 -10.45 28.54 0.25
N TYR A 143 -9.83 28.84 1.38
CA TYR A 143 -10.16 28.22 2.66
C TYR A 143 -10.15 29.24 3.79
N ASN A 144 -10.91 28.93 4.85
CA ASN A 144 -10.90 29.67 6.10
C ASN A 144 -10.43 28.73 7.21
N THR A 145 -9.38 29.11 7.93
CA THR A 145 -8.81 28.30 9.01
C THR A 145 -9.79 28.08 10.16
N ALA A 146 -10.67 29.04 10.44
CA ALA A 146 -11.69 28.91 11.47
C ALA A 146 -12.74 27.85 11.10
N ASP A 147 -13.12 27.74 9.81
CA ASP A 147 -14.04 26.71 9.33
C ASP A 147 -13.40 25.32 9.42
N ILE A 148 -12.11 25.21 9.10
CA ILE A 148 -11.33 23.98 9.26
C ILE A 148 -11.33 23.57 10.75
N VAL A 149 -10.94 24.47 11.65
CA VAL A 149 -10.88 24.19 13.10
C VAL A 149 -12.28 23.87 13.66
N ALA A 150 -13.32 24.58 13.24
CA ALA A 150 -14.69 24.28 13.65
C ALA A 150 -15.13 22.88 13.21
N LYS A 151 -14.64 22.40 12.06
CA LYS A 151 -14.97 21.09 11.50
C LYS A 151 -14.19 19.94 12.15
N VAL A 152 -12.87 20.08 12.30
CA VAL A 152 -11.98 18.97 12.67
C VAL A 152 -11.34 19.11 14.05
N GLY A 153 -11.39 20.29 14.66
CA GLY A 153 -10.76 20.58 15.94
C GLY A 153 -9.23 20.68 15.87
N LEU A 154 -8.60 20.81 17.05
CA LEU A 154 -7.15 20.80 17.23
C LEU A 154 -6.76 19.85 18.40
N PRO A 155 -5.60 19.17 18.32
CA PRO A 155 -4.76 19.08 17.13
C PRO A 155 -5.47 18.34 15.98
N CYS A 156 -5.07 18.63 14.74
CA CYS A 156 -5.54 17.93 13.55
C CYS A 156 -4.36 17.45 12.70
N PHE A 157 -4.63 16.63 11.69
CA PHE A 157 -3.64 16.19 10.72
C PHE A 157 -3.93 16.78 9.35
N VAL A 158 -2.96 17.43 8.72
CA VAL A 158 -2.99 17.80 7.31
C VAL A 158 -2.25 16.72 6.51
N LYS A 159 -2.89 16.14 5.50
CA LYS A 159 -2.37 14.99 4.75
C LYS A 159 -2.49 15.19 3.25
N ALA A 160 -1.45 14.85 2.51
CA ALA A 160 -1.55 14.54 1.08
C ALA A 160 -2.51 13.37 0.86
N ASN A 161 -3.38 13.47 -0.14
CA ASN A 161 -4.47 12.52 -0.36
C ASN A 161 -4.02 11.23 -1.06
N LYS A 162 -3.11 11.33 -2.02
CA LYS A 162 -2.59 10.27 -2.91
C LYS A 162 -1.09 10.04 -2.66
N SER A 163 -0.75 9.76 -1.41
CA SER A 163 0.64 9.58 -0.96
C SER A 163 0.77 8.45 0.04
N GLY A 164 1.88 7.72 -0.04
CA GLY A 164 2.27 6.64 0.88
C GLY A 164 3.36 7.06 1.87
N SER A 165 3.76 6.14 2.75
CA SER A 165 4.94 6.28 3.64
C SER A 165 4.99 7.56 4.50
N SER A 166 3.83 8.12 4.84
CA SER A 166 3.68 9.36 5.63
C SER A 166 4.30 10.61 4.99
N PHE A 167 4.58 10.60 3.68
CA PHE A 167 5.00 11.82 2.97
C PHE A 167 3.82 12.79 2.84
N GLY A 168 4.04 14.05 3.21
CA GLY A 168 3.00 15.08 3.19
C GLY A 168 1.98 14.97 4.32
N VAL A 169 2.36 14.36 5.46
CA VAL A 169 1.51 14.22 6.66
C VAL A 169 2.08 15.06 7.79
N TYR A 170 1.26 15.96 8.34
CA TYR A 170 1.66 16.91 9.39
C TYR A 170 0.62 16.97 10.50
N LYS A 171 1.06 16.92 11.75
CA LYS A 171 0.22 17.18 12.92
C LYS A 171 0.27 18.67 13.25
N VAL A 172 -0.90 19.28 13.35
CA VAL A 172 -1.07 20.73 13.54
C VAL A 172 -1.71 20.97 14.90
N TYR A 173 -1.05 21.76 15.73
CA TYR A 173 -1.47 22.01 17.11
C TYR A 173 -2.26 23.29 17.28
N GLU A 174 -1.94 24.28 16.44
CA GLU A 174 -2.49 25.62 16.52
C GLU A 174 -3.01 26.07 15.16
N GLU A 175 -4.11 26.83 15.14
CA GLU A 175 -4.74 27.31 13.91
C GLU A 175 -3.76 28.11 13.03
N ALA A 176 -2.89 28.92 13.64
CA ALA A 176 -1.89 29.73 12.95
C ALA A 176 -0.88 28.89 12.14
N GLN A 177 -0.74 27.61 12.43
CA GLN A 177 0.15 26.69 11.71
C GLN A 177 -0.51 26.07 10.46
N LEU A 178 -1.85 26.12 10.35
CA LEU A 178 -2.59 25.48 9.26
C LEU A 178 -2.10 25.93 7.88
N PRO A 179 -1.96 27.25 7.56
CA PRO A 179 -1.54 27.66 6.23
C PRO A 179 -0.20 27.06 5.80
N MET A 180 0.79 27.06 6.71
CA MET A 180 2.11 26.49 6.42
C MET A 180 2.05 24.99 6.09
N TYR A 181 1.28 24.22 6.84
CA TYR A 181 1.21 22.77 6.63
C TYR A 181 0.30 22.38 5.47
N ILE A 182 -0.71 23.19 5.15
CA ILE A 182 -1.50 23.09 3.93
C ILE A 182 -0.59 23.30 2.71
N ASP A 183 0.22 24.36 2.70
CA ASP A 183 1.16 24.64 1.60
C ASP A 183 2.15 23.49 1.41
N LYS A 184 2.74 22.98 2.51
CA LYS A 184 3.65 21.84 2.47
C LYS A 184 2.99 20.56 1.95
N ALA A 185 1.75 20.28 2.33
CA ALA A 185 1.02 19.13 1.79
C ALA A 185 0.76 19.31 0.28
N PHE A 186 0.51 20.54 -0.18
CA PHE A 186 0.35 20.87 -1.60
C PHE A 186 1.64 20.84 -2.44
N GLU A 187 2.81 20.69 -1.80
CA GLU A 187 4.06 20.34 -2.49
C GLU A 187 4.11 18.87 -2.90
N VAL A 188 3.33 18.01 -2.22
CA VAL A 188 3.30 16.55 -2.45
C VAL A 188 2.13 16.13 -3.33
N ASP A 189 0.95 16.73 -3.13
CA ASP A 189 -0.28 16.36 -3.84
C ASP A 189 -1.10 17.61 -4.18
N ASP A 190 -1.97 17.55 -5.20
CA ASP A 190 -2.90 18.64 -5.54
C ASP A 190 -4.22 18.57 -4.76
N GLU A 191 -4.43 17.49 -4.02
CA GLU A 191 -5.60 17.23 -3.19
C GLU A 191 -5.16 16.86 -1.78
N ILE A 192 -5.77 17.46 -0.77
CA ILE A 192 -5.43 17.18 0.63
C ILE A 192 -6.68 16.90 1.46
N LEU A 193 -6.46 16.22 2.58
CA LEU A 193 -7.45 16.04 3.63
C LEU A 193 -6.88 16.52 4.96
N ILE A 194 -7.69 17.25 5.71
CA ILE A 194 -7.40 17.70 7.07
C ILE A 194 -8.34 16.93 8.00
N GLU A 195 -7.81 16.24 9.01
CA GLU A 195 -8.57 15.28 9.81
C GLU A 195 -8.43 15.52 11.30
N THR A 196 -9.49 15.26 12.06
CA THR A 196 -9.44 15.25 13.52
C THR A 196 -8.37 14.30 14.03
N PHE A 197 -7.59 14.73 15.03
CA PHE A 197 -6.68 13.82 15.71
C PHE A 197 -7.44 12.74 16.48
N LEU A 198 -7.19 11.49 16.10
CA LEU A 198 -7.68 10.31 16.81
C LEU A 198 -6.63 9.88 17.85
N LYS A 199 -6.89 10.16 19.13
CA LYS A 199 -6.04 9.68 20.23
C LYS A 199 -6.42 8.25 20.58
N GLY A 200 -5.68 7.29 20.03
CA GLY A 200 -6.02 5.87 20.15
C GLY A 200 -4.88 4.92 19.85
N THR A 201 -5.16 3.63 19.87
CA THR A 201 -4.20 2.59 19.49
C THR A 201 -4.17 2.44 17.97
N GLU A 202 -3.01 2.59 17.36
CA GLU A 202 -2.81 2.40 15.92
C GLU A 202 -2.58 0.91 15.62
N ILE A 203 -3.34 0.39 14.67
CA ILE A 203 -3.33 -1.02 14.27
C ILE A 203 -3.20 -1.11 12.76
N SER A 204 -2.39 -2.05 12.30
CA SER A 204 -2.29 -2.42 10.90
C SER A 204 -2.70 -3.87 10.71
N ILE A 205 -3.53 -4.16 9.72
CA ILE A 205 -4.07 -5.51 9.50
C ILE A 205 -4.06 -5.90 8.03
N GLY A 206 -3.39 -7.01 7.75
CA GLY A 206 -3.31 -7.63 6.44
C GLY A 206 -4.55 -8.46 6.14
N VAL A 207 -5.10 -8.28 4.94
CA VAL A 207 -6.11 -9.18 4.36
C VAL A 207 -5.60 -9.63 3.01
N ILE A 208 -5.55 -10.95 2.83
CA ILE A 208 -4.96 -11.59 1.65
C ILE A 208 -5.93 -12.58 1.01
N ASN A 209 -5.80 -12.79 -0.30
CA ASN A 209 -6.36 -13.97 -0.95
C ASN A 209 -5.32 -15.10 -0.92
N TYR A 210 -5.50 -16.05 0.01
CA TYR A 210 -4.61 -17.17 0.20
C TYR A 210 -5.26 -18.46 -0.27
N ARG A 211 -4.71 -19.08 -1.32
CA ARG A 211 -5.22 -20.32 -1.93
C ARG A 211 -6.72 -20.24 -2.26
N GLY A 212 -7.14 -19.13 -2.87
CA GLY A 212 -8.52 -18.89 -3.30
C GLY A 212 -9.49 -18.50 -2.18
N LYS A 213 -9.01 -18.25 -0.97
CA LYS A 213 -9.84 -17.84 0.18
C LYS A 213 -9.33 -16.54 0.77
N ILE A 214 -10.26 -15.65 1.12
CA ILE A 214 -9.93 -14.46 1.89
C ILE A 214 -9.50 -14.89 3.29
N LYS A 215 -8.32 -14.43 3.70
CA LYS A 215 -7.73 -14.69 5.01
C LYS A 215 -7.31 -13.36 5.64
N VAL A 216 -7.83 -13.09 6.83
CA VAL A 216 -7.37 -12.01 7.69
C VAL A 216 -6.14 -12.50 8.47
N LEU A 217 -5.07 -11.71 8.47
CA LEU A 217 -3.84 -12.02 9.18
C LEU A 217 -3.87 -11.48 10.63
N PRO A 218 -3.05 -12.03 11.55
CA PRO A 218 -2.87 -11.47 12.87
C PRO A 218 -2.42 -10.01 12.76
N MET A 219 -3.21 -9.06 13.28
CA MET A 219 -2.91 -7.63 13.16
C MET A 219 -1.70 -7.22 14.01
N THR A 220 -1.05 -6.13 13.61
CA THR A 220 0.08 -5.53 14.30
C THR A 220 -0.36 -4.27 15.03
N GLU A 221 -0.03 -4.13 16.30
CA GLU A 221 -0.10 -2.87 17.03
C GLU A 221 1.16 -2.05 16.72
N ILE A 222 0.97 -0.77 16.40
CA ILE A 222 2.06 0.15 16.11
C ILE A 222 2.15 1.14 17.27
N VAL A 223 3.27 1.10 17.98
CA VAL A 223 3.57 2.03 19.08
C VAL A 223 4.70 2.94 18.64
N SER A 224 4.38 4.17 18.24
CA SER A 224 5.40 5.16 17.87
C SER A 224 6.05 5.76 19.12
N GLU A 225 7.37 5.90 19.10
CA GLU A 225 8.09 6.73 20.07
C GLU A 225 8.03 8.23 19.71
N ASN A 226 7.62 8.52 18.47
CA ASN A 226 7.38 9.86 17.97
C ASN A 226 5.93 10.31 18.23
N ASP A 227 5.67 11.57 17.89
CA ASP A 227 4.37 12.22 18.06
C ASP A 227 3.24 11.62 17.18
N PHE A 228 3.62 10.85 16.14
CA PHE A 228 2.78 9.97 15.32
C PHE A 228 3.66 8.98 14.52
N PHE A 229 3.06 8.05 13.76
CA PHE A 229 3.77 7.07 12.93
C PHE A 229 4.26 7.68 11.59
N ASP A 230 5.32 8.49 11.68
CA ASP A 230 5.97 9.14 10.54
C ASP A 230 6.97 8.22 9.81
N TYR A 231 7.62 8.75 8.75
CA TYR A 231 8.61 8.01 7.96
C TYR A 231 9.76 7.46 8.82
N ASP A 232 10.23 8.25 9.80
CA ASP A 232 11.28 7.87 10.73
C ASP A 232 10.83 6.70 11.63
N ALA A 233 9.61 6.75 12.14
CA ALA A 233 9.02 5.65 12.91
C ALA A 233 8.88 4.36 12.08
N LYS A 234 8.59 4.49 10.78
CA LYS A 234 8.41 3.36 9.84
C LYS A 234 9.72 2.68 9.42
N TYR A 235 10.79 3.45 9.20
CA TYR A 235 12.00 2.92 8.55
C TYR A 235 13.29 3.04 9.36
N ASN A 236 13.31 3.87 10.41
CA ASN A 236 14.49 4.17 11.21
C ASN A 236 14.38 3.64 12.66
N GLY A 237 13.47 2.70 12.91
CA GLY A 237 13.38 1.95 14.17
C GLY A 237 12.85 2.75 15.37
N LYS A 238 12.12 3.85 15.13
CA LYS A 238 11.50 4.66 16.21
C LYS A 238 10.06 4.23 16.54
N SER A 239 9.75 2.95 16.35
CA SER A 239 8.46 2.37 16.68
C SER A 239 8.63 0.93 17.14
N GLN A 240 7.67 0.46 17.95
CA GLN A 240 7.52 -0.95 18.26
C GLN A 240 6.34 -1.51 17.48
N GLU A 241 6.62 -2.54 16.69
CA GLU A 241 5.65 -3.28 15.90
C GLU A 241 5.35 -4.60 16.62
N ILE A 242 4.17 -4.73 17.22
CA ILE A 242 3.82 -5.86 18.08
C ILE A 242 2.79 -6.73 17.36
N THR A 243 3.22 -7.92 16.93
CA THR A 243 2.38 -8.89 16.21
C THR A 243 2.37 -10.23 16.96
N PRO A 244 1.20 -10.74 17.41
CA PRO A 244 -0.13 -10.14 17.33
C PRO A 244 -0.29 -8.92 18.26
N ALA A 245 -1.15 -7.99 17.86
CA ALA A 245 -1.52 -6.80 18.65
C ALA A 245 -2.06 -7.17 20.04
N ARG A 246 -1.76 -6.34 21.06
CA ARG A 246 -2.17 -6.58 22.45
C ARG A 246 -3.59 -6.08 22.72
N LEU A 247 -4.56 -6.65 22.03
CA LEU A 247 -5.97 -6.28 22.14
C LEU A 247 -6.76 -7.37 22.88
N SER A 248 -7.93 -6.98 23.41
CA SER A 248 -8.90 -7.96 23.92
C SER A 248 -9.42 -8.84 22.78
N ALA A 249 -9.81 -10.08 23.10
CA ALA A 249 -10.37 -11.00 22.09
C ALA A 249 -11.59 -10.43 21.36
N GLU A 250 -12.41 -9.64 22.06
CA GLU A 250 -13.56 -8.94 21.48
C GLU A 250 -13.13 -7.90 20.45
N MET A 251 -12.16 -7.04 20.79
CA MET A 251 -11.66 -6.01 19.88
C MET A 251 -10.95 -6.64 18.67
N THR A 252 -10.16 -7.69 18.89
CA THR A 252 -9.53 -8.47 17.82
C THR A 252 -10.58 -9.03 16.85
N ALA A 253 -11.65 -9.64 17.36
CA ALA A 253 -12.72 -10.16 16.52
C ALA A 253 -13.44 -9.05 15.74
N LYS A 254 -13.69 -7.91 16.39
CA LYS A 254 -14.31 -6.73 15.78
C LYS A 254 -13.49 -6.18 14.62
N ILE A 255 -12.18 -6.02 14.80
CA ILE A 255 -11.28 -5.49 13.76
C ILE A 255 -11.09 -6.51 12.63
N ASN A 256 -10.98 -7.80 12.94
CA ASN A 256 -10.89 -8.84 11.91
C ASN A 256 -12.12 -8.80 10.97
N ALA A 257 -13.32 -8.77 11.55
CA ALA A 257 -14.55 -8.69 10.78
C ALA A 257 -14.65 -7.38 9.97
N LEU A 258 -14.20 -6.26 10.55
CA LEU A 258 -14.20 -4.97 9.87
C LEU A 258 -13.22 -4.93 8.69
N ALA A 259 -11.98 -5.42 8.87
CA ALA A 259 -10.97 -5.46 7.82
C ALA A 259 -11.39 -6.35 6.66
N GLU A 260 -11.93 -7.54 6.94
CA GLU A 260 -12.50 -8.41 5.90
C GLU A 260 -13.66 -7.74 5.17
N ARG A 261 -14.54 -7.05 5.90
CA ARG A 261 -15.67 -6.34 5.31
C ARG A 261 -15.21 -5.22 4.38
N VAL A 262 -14.23 -4.40 4.78
CA VAL A 262 -13.66 -3.34 3.94
C VAL A 262 -13.03 -3.93 2.68
N TYR A 263 -12.24 -4.99 2.83
CA TYR A 263 -11.63 -5.71 1.70
C TYR A 263 -12.68 -6.18 0.68
N ARG A 264 -13.79 -6.76 1.16
CA ARG A 264 -14.90 -7.21 0.30
C ARG A 264 -15.66 -6.06 -0.35
N LEU A 265 -15.94 -4.99 0.39
CA LEU A 265 -16.68 -3.82 -0.12
C LEU A 265 -15.93 -3.15 -1.28
N LEU A 266 -14.60 -3.06 -1.16
CA LEU A 266 -13.72 -2.50 -2.19
C LEU A 266 -13.41 -3.48 -3.32
N LYS A 267 -13.94 -4.72 -3.25
CA LYS A 267 -13.63 -5.81 -4.20
C LYS A 267 -12.12 -6.02 -4.36
N MET A 268 -11.41 -5.96 -3.25
CA MET A 268 -9.97 -6.18 -3.22
C MET A 268 -9.65 -7.62 -3.62
N GLU A 269 -8.47 -7.76 -4.22
CA GLU A 269 -7.84 -9.02 -4.53
C GLU A 269 -6.38 -8.96 -4.13
N GLY A 270 -5.73 -10.11 -4.06
CA GLY A 270 -4.34 -10.22 -3.65
C GLY A 270 -4.10 -9.74 -2.22
N PHE A 271 -3.00 -9.02 -2.01
CA PHE A 271 -2.62 -8.53 -0.69
C PHE A 271 -3.14 -7.12 -0.44
N SER A 272 -3.50 -6.84 0.80
CA SER A 272 -3.78 -5.48 1.25
C SER A 272 -3.38 -5.33 2.71
N ARG A 273 -3.20 -4.09 3.13
CA ARG A 273 -3.04 -3.73 4.54
C ARG A 273 -3.92 -2.52 4.86
N SER A 274 -4.89 -2.71 5.74
CA SER A 274 -5.71 -1.63 6.26
C SER A 274 -5.11 -1.06 7.54
N GLU A 275 -5.17 0.25 7.71
CA GLU A 275 -4.70 0.94 8.91
C GLU A 275 -5.89 1.54 9.67
N PHE A 276 -5.91 1.31 10.98
CA PHE A 276 -6.97 1.76 11.88
C PHE A 276 -6.39 2.47 13.10
N ILE A 277 -7.15 3.44 13.62
CA ILE A 277 -6.95 3.93 15.00
C ILE A 277 -8.16 3.55 15.84
N ILE A 278 -7.93 2.91 16.98
CA ILE A 278 -8.97 2.55 17.95
C ILE A 278 -9.05 3.65 19.02
N VAL A 279 -10.17 4.38 19.06
CA VAL A 279 -10.48 5.35 20.12
C VAL A 279 -11.54 4.77 21.05
N GLY A 280 -11.16 4.48 22.30
CA GLY A 280 -11.99 3.70 23.22
C GLY A 280 -12.27 2.33 22.61
N ASP A 281 -13.54 2.02 22.36
CA ASP A 281 -13.96 0.77 21.71
C ASP A 281 -14.30 0.93 20.21
N THR A 282 -13.93 2.06 19.59
CA THR A 282 -14.32 2.39 18.21
C THR A 282 -13.12 2.39 17.26
N PRO A 283 -13.05 1.45 16.30
CA PRO A 283 -12.05 1.48 15.23
C PRO A 283 -12.45 2.47 14.12
N TYR A 284 -11.52 3.33 13.73
CA TYR A 284 -11.63 4.26 12.61
C TYR A 284 -10.64 3.87 11.52
N LEU A 285 -11.11 3.67 10.30
CA LEU A 285 -10.26 3.39 9.14
C LEU A 285 -9.53 4.67 8.71
N LEU A 286 -8.23 4.54 8.44
CA LEU A 286 -7.38 5.62 7.93
C LEU A 286 -7.15 5.48 6.43
N GLU A 287 -6.66 4.31 6.02
CA GLU A 287 -6.26 4.02 4.65
C GLU A 287 -6.19 2.51 4.39
N MET A 288 -6.03 2.14 3.12
CA MET A 288 -5.70 0.79 2.69
C MET A 288 -4.56 0.85 1.67
N ASN A 289 -3.51 0.08 1.92
CA ASN A 289 -2.35 -0.07 1.04
C ASN A 289 -2.50 -1.36 0.22
N THR A 290 -2.36 -1.28 -1.10
CA THR A 290 -2.61 -2.39 -2.03
C THR A 290 -1.36 -3.13 -2.47
N THR A 291 -0.21 -2.48 -2.33
CA THR A 291 1.11 -3.09 -2.48
C THR A 291 1.88 -2.84 -1.18
N PRO A 292 1.51 -3.50 -0.05
CA PRO A 292 2.22 -3.30 1.21
C PRO A 292 3.69 -3.72 1.08
N GLY A 293 4.56 -3.16 1.93
CA GLY A 293 5.97 -3.55 1.98
C GLY A 293 6.14 -5.07 2.09
N LEU A 294 7.05 -5.63 1.29
CA LEU A 294 7.24 -7.08 1.15
C LEU A 294 8.57 -7.58 1.73
N SER A 295 9.34 -6.70 2.38
CA SER A 295 10.59 -7.09 3.04
C SER A 295 10.31 -7.90 4.31
N GLU A 296 11.27 -8.72 4.78
CA GLU A 296 11.10 -9.51 6.01
C GLU A 296 10.74 -8.65 7.25
N ALA A 297 11.20 -7.40 7.27
CA ALA A 297 10.90 -6.44 8.32
C ALA A 297 9.55 -5.72 8.14
N SER A 298 8.86 -5.89 7.02
CA SER A 298 7.59 -5.22 6.75
C SER A 298 6.42 -5.90 7.47
N LEU A 299 5.39 -5.12 7.82
CA LEU A 299 4.24 -5.59 8.57
C LEU A 299 3.54 -6.80 7.94
N LEU A 300 3.22 -6.78 6.64
CA LEU A 300 2.49 -7.90 6.01
C LEU A 300 3.28 -9.23 6.13
N PRO A 301 4.58 -9.29 5.77
CA PRO A 301 5.46 -10.43 6.08
C PRO A 301 5.48 -10.88 7.53
N GLN A 302 5.57 -9.96 8.50
CA GLN A 302 5.54 -10.31 9.93
C GLN A 302 4.21 -10.97 10.31
N GLN A 303 3.09 -10.42 9.85
CA GLN A 303 1.75 -10.95 10.09
C GLN A 303 1.56 -12.33 9.44
N ALA A 304 2.04 -12.52 8.21
CA ALA A 304 2.02 -13.81 7.52
C ALA A 304 2.82 -14.87 8.30
N LYS A 305 4.01 -14.51 8.80
CA LYS A 305 4.86 -15.40 9.62
C LYS A 305 4.13 -15.87 10.88
N VAL A 306 3.47 -14.96 11.61
CA VAL A 306 2.67 -15.33 12.80
C VAL A 306 1.48 -16.22 12.42
N ALA A 307 0.92 -16.03 11.23
CA ALA A 307 -0.13 -16.90 10.68
C ALA A 307 0.38 -18.27 10.18
N GLY A 308 1.69 -18.54 10.28
CA GLY A 308 2.30 -19.78 9.80
C GLY A 308 2.43 -19.85 8.27
N ILE A 309 2.42 -18.71 7.57
CA ILE A 309 2.58 -18.61 6.13
C ILE A 309 4.00 -18.13 5.83
N SER A 310 4.78 -18.93 5.12
CA SER A 310 6.12 -18.52 4.67
C SER A 310 6.05 -17.46 3.55
N LEU A 311 7.14 -16.73 3.31
CA LEU A 311 7.19 -15.77 2.20
C LEU A 311 7.04 -16.44 0.84
N GLU A 312 7.63 -17.63 0.67
CA GLU A 312 7.42 -18.46 -0.53
C GLU A 312 5.93 -18.71 -0.73
N GLU A 313 5.24 -19.26 0.27
CA GLU A 313 3.79 -19.54 0.16
C GLU A 313 2.94 -18.28 -0.06
N LEU A 314 3.32 -17.16 0.56
CA LEU A 314 2.63 -15.89 0.40
C LEU A 314 2.71 -15.44 -1.07
N PHE A 315 3.92 -15.32 -1.62
CA PHE A 315 4.14 -14.83 -2.98
C PHE A 315 3.65 -15.82 -4.04
N GLU A 316 3.84 -17.13 -3.82
CA GLU A 316 3.33 -18.17 -4.72
C GLU A 316 1.81 -18.13 -4.81
N SER A 317 1.10 -17.99 -3.68
CA SER A 317 -0.36 -17.92 -3.68
C SER A 317 -0.89 -16.79 -4.58
N GLU A 318 -0.14 -15.71 -4.69
CA GLU A 318 -0.54 -14.55 -5.47
C GLU A 318 -0.22 -14.70 -6.97
N ILE A 319 0.91 -15.32 -7.30
CA ILE A 319 1.23 -15.70 -8.67
C ILE A 319 0.23 -16.74 -9.18
N GLU A 320 -0.07 -17.76 -8.38
CA GLU A 320 -1.04 -18.80 -8.73
C GLU A 320 -2.44 -18.22 -8.90
N ARG A 321 -2.82 -17.21 -8.11
CA ARG A 321 -4.11 -16.53 -8.27
C ARG A 321 -4.24 -15.93 -9.67
N VAL A 322 -3.25 -15.16 -10.11
CA VAL A 322 -3.33 -14.45 -11.40
C VAL A 322 -3.09 -15.34 -12.61
N LEU A 323 -2.41 -16.48 -12.45
CA LEU A 323 -2.21 -17.45 -13.53
C LEU A 323 -3.42 -18.36 -13.79
N ASN A 324 -4.33 -18.49 -12.81
CA ASN A 324 -5.51 -19.36 -12.90
C ASN A 324 -6.80 -18.62 -13.26
N HIS A 325 -6.72 -17.32 -13.56
CA HIS A 325 -7.81 -16.44 -13.98
C HIS A 325 -7.57 -15.92 -15.39
#